data_AF-A0A195FCJ0-F1
#
_entry.id   AF-A0A195FCJ0-F1
#
_cell.length_a   1.000
_cell.length_b   1.000
_cell.length_c   1.000
_cell.angle_alpha   90.00
_cell.angle_beta   90.00
_cell.angle_gamma   90.00
#
_symmetry.space_group_name_H-M   'P 1'
#
loop_
_entity.id
_entity.type
_entity.pdbx_description
1 polymer ?
#
loop_
_entity_poly.entity_id
_entity_poly.type
_entity_poly.pdbx_seq_one_letter_code
_entity_poly.pdbx_strand_id
1 'polypeptide(L)'
;MTLFRHLFCLFNFLNVTISINKNRFGFDWYRKPIFSGRFLNFYSNHPIAQKRGTIFSLIDRTILLSDVRFHTQNLTFIINILLDNDYPLSFIFDTINLRIKNLIKNRHITHKNSTWSRALSARSEYWRSYARSCFFLFFFMIFFLINNVINERITLNKFFIKL
;
A
#
# COMPACT_ATOMS: atom_id res chain seq x y z
N MET A 1 -21.67 -17.84 -33.70
CA MET A 1 -20.60 -18.13 -32.73
C MET A 1 -20.09 -16.81 -32.16
N THR A 2 -20.66 -16.40 -31.03
CA THR A 2 -20.44 -15.12 -30.34
C THR A 2 -19.07 -15.10 -29.66
N LEU A 3 -18.08 -14.47 -30.29
CA LEU A 3 -16.83 -14.10 -29.61
C LEU A 3 -17.01 -12.72 -28.97
N PHE A 4 -17.87 -12.66 -27.94
CA PHE A 4 -17.99 -11.48 -27.09
C PHE A 4 -16.71 -11.40 -26.25
N ARG A 5 -15.71 -10.77 -26.85
CA ARG A 5 -14.42 -10.42 -26.24
C ARG A 5 -14.75 -9.71 -24.93
N HIS A 6 -14.50 -10.39 -23.81
CA HIS A 6 -14.65 -9.85 -22.46
C HIS A 6 -13.75 -8.61 -22.38
N LEU A 7 -14.32 -7.43 -22.64
CA LEU A 7 -13.58 -6.18 -22.78
C LEU A 7 -13.04 -5.80 -21.40
N PHE A 8 -11.80 -6.18 -21.13
CA PHE A 8 -11.05 -5.64 -20.01
C PHE A 8 -10.64 -4.22 -20.42
N CYS A 9 -11.40 -3.22 -19.99
CA CYS A 9 -11.08 -1.82 -20.25
C CYS A 9 -10.12 -1.33 -19.16
N LEU A 10 -8.95 -0.83 -19.57
CA LEU A 10 -7.92 -0.30 -18.69
C LEU A 10 -7.66 1.16 -19.05
N PHE A 11 -7.84 2.05 -18.07
CA PHE A 11 -7.65 3.48 -18.24
C PHE A 11 -6.65 4.00 -17.20
N ASN A 12 -5.64 4.74 -17.65
CA ASN A 12 -4.60 5.29 -16.78
C ASN A 12 -4.76 6.81 -16.67
N PHE A 13 -4.88 7.32 -15.44
CA PHE A 13 -4.96 8.75 -15.17
C PHE A 13 -4.08 9.14 -13.99
N LEU A 14 -3.17 10.10 -14.21
CA LEU A 14 -2.19 10.57 -13.23
C LEU A 14 -1.38 9.41 -12.60
N ASN A 15 -1.80 8.96 -11.42
CA ASN A 15 -1.16 7.90 -10.63
C ASN A 15 -2.09 6.69 -10.43
N VAL A 16 -3.19 6.55 -11.18
CA VAL A 16 -4.17 5.48 -10.96
C VAL A 16 -4.48 4.75 -12.27
N THR A 17 -4.48 3.43 -12.20
CA THR A 17 -4.98 2.54 -13.24
C THR A 17 -6.36 2.08 -12.81
N ILE A 18 -7.36 2.41 -13.64
CA ILE A 18 -8.74 1.99 -13.47
C ILE A 18 -8.96 0.78 -14.39
N SER A 19 -9.32 -0.34 -13.79
CA SER A 19 -9.70 -1.56 -14.51
C SER A 19 -11.19 -1.81 -14.33
N ILE A 20 -11.90 -2.10 -15.43
CA ILE A 20 -13.32 -2.47 -15.38
C ILE A 20 -13.41 -3.97 -15.68
N ASN A 21 -13.76 -4.75 -14.68
CA ASN A 21 -13.95 -6.20 -14.81
C ASN A 21 -15.35 -6.59 -14.34
N LYS A 22 -16.17 -7.15 -15.23
CA LYS A 22 -17.51 -7.70 -14.92
C LYS A 22 -18.34 -6.75 -14.03
N ASN A 23 -18.41 -5.48 -14.42
CA ASN A 23 -19.16 -4.42 -13.72
C ASN A 23 -18.56 -3.95 -12.37
N ARG A 24 -17.32 -4.31 -12.04
CA ARG A 24 -16.59 -3.79 -10.87
C ARG A 24 -15.39 -2.95 -11.31
N PHE A 25 -15.20 -1.83 -10.62
CA PHE A 25 -13.99 -1.04 -10.74
C PHE A 25 -12.89 -1.63 -9.86
N GLY A 26 -11.71 -1.81 -10.43
CA GLY A 26 -10.48 -2.09 -9.71
C GLY A 26 -9.52 -0.93 -9.86
N PHE A 27 -8.95 -0.49 -8.75
CA PHE A 27 -7.98 0.61 -8.73
C PHE A 27 -6.60 0.08 -8.39
N ASP A 28 -5.60 0.47 -9.17
CA ASP A 28 -4.20 0.18 -8.90
C ASP A 28 -3.35 1.45 -9.03
N TRP A 29 -2.19 1.48 -8.36
CA TRP A 29 -1.25 2.58 -8.45
C TRP A 29 -0.49 2.52 -9.78
N TYR A 30 -0.86 3.41 -10.71
CA TYR A 30 -0.24 3.49 -12.03
C TYR A 30 1.16 4.08 -11.95
N ARG A 31 2.07 3.48 -12.73
CA ARG A 31 3.42 4.00 -12.98
C ARG A 31 3.67 3.97 -14.49
N LYS A 32 4.31 5.02 -15.00
CA LYS A 32 4.75 5.02 -16.40
C LYS A 32 5.74 3.85 -16.61
N PRO A 33 5.70 3.16 -17.76
CA PRO A 33 6.62 2.06 -18.05
C PRO A 33 8.08 2.49 -18.07
N ILE A 34 8.35 3.77 -18.41
CA ILE A 34 9.68 4.39 -18.42
C ILE A 34 10.12 4.92 -17.04
N PHE A 35 9.46 4.50 -15.95
CA PHE A 35 9.80 4.96 -14.61
C PHE A 35 11.17 4.44 -14.18
N SER A 36 12.08 5.35 -13.85
CA SER A 36 13.48 5.03 -13.54
C SER A 36 13.72 4.51 -12.12
N GLY A 37 12.73 4.60 -11.22
CA GLY A 37 12.92 4.21 -9.83
C GLY A 37 13.82 5.14 -9.01
N ARG A 38 14.30 6.25 -9.57
CA ARG A 38 15.21 7.15 -8.85
C ARG A 38 14.44 8.05 -7.90
N PHE A 39 14.77 7.96 -6.62
CA PHE A 39 14.31 8.83 -5.55
C PHE A 39 15.49 9.53 -4.88
N LEU A 40 15.19 10.26 -3.81
CA LEU A 40 16.20 10.91 -2.98
C LEU A 40 17.14 9.86 -2.37
N ASN A 41 18.41 9.85 -2.73
CA ASN A 41 19.37 8.90 -2.15
C ASN A 41 19.51 9.09 -0.63
N PHE A 42 19.62 8.00 0.14
CA PHE A 42 19.69 8.07 1.60
C PHE A 42 20.94 8.81 2.14
N TYR A 43 22.07 8.74 1.45
CA TYR A 43 23.33 9.39 1.85
C TYR A 43 23.46 10.83 1.37
N SER A 44 22.50 11.32 0.58
CA SER A 44 22.47 12.72 0.16
C SER A 44 22.33 13.67 1.36
N ASN A 45 22.81 14.91 1.22
CA ASN A 45 22.80 15.96 2.25
C ASN A 45 21.41 16.57 2.46
N HIS A 46 20.41 15.71 2.68
CA HIS A 46 19.03 16.09 2.93
C HIS A 46 18.62 15.69 4.35
N PRO A 47 17.79 16.50 5.02
CA PRO A 47 17.33 16.22 6.37
C PRO A 47 16.52 14.91 6.40
N ILE A 48 16.59 14.20 7.51
CA ILE A 48 15.90 12.91 7.69
C ILE A 48 14.39 13.02 7.50
N ALA A 49 13.81 14.19 7.78
CA ALA A 49 12.39 14.48 7.55
C ALA A 49 12.00 14.36 6.06
N GLN A 50 12.84 14.84 5.14
CA GLN A 50 12.59 14.71 3.70
C GLN A 50 12.71 13.25 3.23
N LYS A 51 13.68 12.51 3.78
CA LYS A 51 13.85 11.08 3.51
C LYS A 51 12.63 10.28 3.96
N ARG A 52 12.10 10.56 5.16
CA ARG A 52 10.83 9.99 5.64
C ARG A 52 9.63 10.42 4.79
N GLY A 53 9.58 11.70 4.40
CA GLY A 53 8.53 12.25 3.54
C GLY A 53 8.43 11.53 2.20
N THR A 54 9.57 11.13 1.63
CA THR A 54 9.62 10.30 0.42
C THR A 54 8.89 8.97 0.64
N ILE A 55 9.24 8.24 1.70
CA ILE A 55 8.58 6.97 2.05
C ILE A 55 7.08 7.18 2.29
N PHE A 56 6.69 8.20 3.07
CA PHE A 56 5.28 8.50 3.35
C PHE A 56 4.48 8.74 2.07
N SER A 57 5.02 9.51 1.12
CA SER A 57 4.33 9.80 -0.13
C SER A 57 4.06 8.55 -0.97
N LEU A 58 4.96 7.56 -0.95
CA LEU A 58 4.81 6.30 -1.67
C LEU A 58 3.78 5.38 -1.02
N ILE A 59 3.84 5.28 0.30
CA ILE A 59 2.88 4.49 1.09
C ILE A 59 1.48 5.07 0.97
N ASP A 60 1.34 6.39 1.05
CA ASP A 60 0.04 7.07 0.91
C ASP A 60 -0.58 6.80 -0.45
N ARG A 61 0.19 6.92 -1.54
CA ARG A 61 -0.30 6.60 -2.89
C ARG A 61 -0.78 5.16 -2.98
N THR A 62 -0.01 4.22 -2.43
CA THR A 62 -0.39 2.80 -2.45
C THR A 62 -1.67 2.56 -1.66
N ILE A 63 -1.74 3.01 -0.41
CA ILE A 63 -2.88 2.69 0.47
C ILE A 63 -4.14 3.47 0.10
N LEU A 64 -4.01 4.73 -0.33
CA LEU A 64 -5.16 5.59 -0.62
C LEU A 64 -5.70 5.41 -2.03
N LEU A 65 -4.86 5.05 -3.01
CA LEU A 65 -5.26 5.01 -4.42
C LEU A 65 -5.49 3.60 -4.98
N SER A 66 -4.93 2.55 -4.36
CA SER A 66 -5.06 1.19 -4.87
C SER A 66 -5.98 0.33 -4.00
N ASP A 67 -6.58 -0.69 -4.60
CA ASP A 67 -7.35 -1.71 -3.89
C ASP A 67 -6.43 -2.57 -3.02
N VAL A 68 -7.01 -3.11 -1.93
CA VAL A 68 -6.33 -4.00 -0.98
C VAL A 68 -5.60 -5.17 -1.67
N ARG A 69 -6.15 -5.66 -2.78
CA ARG A 69 -5.59 -6.77 -3.57
C ARG A 69 -4.20 -6.45 -4.14
N PHE A 70 -3.93 -5.17 -4.45
CA PHE A 70 -2.67 -4.72 -5.04
C PHE A 70 -1.69 -4.14 -4.02
N HIS A 71 -2.11 -3.97 -2.76
CA HIS A 71 -1.27 -3.37 -1.71
C HIS A 71 0.03 -4.16 -1.50
N THR A 72 -0.06 -5.48 -1.41
CA THR A 72 1.09 -6.38 -1.22
C THR A 72 2.15 -6.20 -2.31
N GLN A 73 1.71 -6.24 -3.58
CA GLN A 73 2.61 -6.11 -4.73
C GLN A 73 3.24 -4.72 -4.79
N ASN A 74 2.44 -3.67 -4.57
CA ASN A 74 2.92 -2.29 -4.62
C ASN A 74 3.86 -1.94 -3.45
N LEU A 75 3.60 -2.47 -2.25
CA LEU A 75 4.50 -2.28 -1.10
C LEU A 75 5.84 -2.97 -1.31
N THR A 76 5.83 -4.20 -1.83
CA THR A 76 7.07 -4.93 -2.17
C THR A 76 7.88 -4.14 -3.19
N PHE A 77 7.22 -3.61 -4.21
CA PHE A 77 7.85 -2.76 -5.22
C PHE A 77 8.46 -1.48 -4.62
N ILE A 78 7.76 -0.80 -3.70
CA ILE A 78 8.29 0.38 -3.01
C ILE A 78 9.52 0.06 -2.17
N ILE A 79 9.50 -1.06 -1.44
CA ILE A 79 10.64 -1.49 -0.62
C ILE A 79 11.87 -1.71 -1.51
N ASN A 80 11.71 -2.40 -2.64
CA ASN A 80 12.80 -2.63 -3.58
C ASN A 80 13.38 -1.32 -4.10
N ILE A 81 12.54 -0.38 -4.52
CA ILE A 81 13.03 0.92 -4.98
C ILE A 81 13.78 1.68 -3.87
N LEU A 82 13.27 1.68 -2.64
CA LEU A 82 13.94 2.37 -1.54
C LEU A 82 15.31 1.74 -1.25
N LEU A 83 15.42 0.41 -1.35
CA LEU A 83 16.70 -0.29 -1.25
C LEU A 83 17.66 0.11 -2.39
N ASP A 84 17.16 0.22 -3.62
CA ASP A 84 17.95 0.68 -4.78
C ASP A 84 18.42 2.14 -4.63
N ASN A 85 17.83 2.92 -3.71
CA ASN A 85 18.22 4.29 -3.37
C ASN A 85 18.96 4.36 -2.00
N ASP A 86 19.56 3.25 -1.59
CA ASP A 86 20.41 3.10 -0.40
C ASP A 86 19.72 3.33 0.95
N TYR A 87 18.38 3.22 1.02
CA TYR A 87 17.69 3.33 2.31
C TYR A 87 17.94 2.09 3.18
N PRO A 88 18.37 2.26 4.44
CA PRO A 88 18.50 1.14 5.37
C PRO A 88 17.16 0.44 5.61
N LEU A 89 17.16 -0.89 5.59
CA LEU A 89 15.95 -1.70 5.72
C LEU A 89 15.18 -1.43 7.02
N SER A 90 15.90 -1.27 8.14
CA SER A 90 15.32 -0.88 9.43
C SER A 90 14.58 0.45 9.34
N PHE A 91 15.22 1.45 8.75
CA PHE A 91 14.64 2.77 8.57
C PHE A 91 13.38 2.75 7.69
N ILE A 92 13.39 1.93 6.63
CA ILE A 92 12.22 1.72 5.76
C ILE A 92 11.06 1.17 6.59
N PHE A 93 11.25 0.04 7.26
CA PHE A 93 10.18 -0.62 8.01
C PHE A 93 9.65 0.23 9.16
N ASP A 94 10.52 0.89 9.91
CA ASP A 94 10.11 1.78 11.00
C ASP A 94 9.23 2.93 10.49
N THR A 95 9.63 3.53 9.36
CA THR A 95 8.90 4.64 8.75
C THR A 95 7.56 4.17 8.18
N ILE A 96 7.51 3.02 7.52
CA ILE A 96 6.26 2.43 7.01
C ILE A 96 5.31 2.11 8.16
N ASN A 97 5.79 1.45 9.21
CA ASN A 97 4.99 1.09 10.38
C ASN A 97 4.42 2.33 11.08
N LEU A 98 5.25 3.37 11.24
CA LEU A 98 4.81 4.65 11.77
C LEU A 98 3.69 5.27 10.90
N ARG A 99 3.85 5.26 9.57
CA ARG A 99 2.84 5.83 8.66
C ARG A 99 1.52 5.07 8.70
N ILE A 100 1.56 3.75 8.67
CA ILE A 100 0.37 2.89 8.73
C ILE A 100 -0.38 3.14 10.05
N LYS A 101 0.33 3.17 11.18
CA LYS A 101 -0.28 3.50 12.49
C LYS A 101 -0.98 4.86 12.47
N ASN A 102 -0.35 5.87 11.87
CA ASN A 102 -0.93 7.21 11.74
C ASN A 102 -2.18 7.23 10.85
N LEU A 103 -2.17 6.52 9.72
CA LEU A 103 -3.34 6.43 8.84
C LEU A 103 -4.53 5.75 9.54
N ILE A 104 -4.27 4.67 10.30
CA ILE A 104 -5.31 3.97 11.07
C ILE A 104 -5.87 4.88 12.17
N LYS A 105 -4.99 5.55 12.93
CA LYS A 105 -5.39 6.49 13.99
C LYS A 105 -6.26 7.62 13.43
N ASN A 106 -5.84 8.23 12.33
CA ASN A 106 -6.57 9.33 11.69
C ASN A 106 -7.94 8.86 11.20
N ARG A 107 -8.03 7.68 10.58
CA ARG A 107 -9.31 7.09 10.16
C ARG A 107 -10.25 6.86 11.35
N HIS A 108 -9.72 6.37 12.47
CA HIS A 108 -10.53 6.17 13.68
C HIS A 108 -11.02 7.49 14.29
N ILE A 109 -10.20 8.55 14.28
CA ILE A 109 -10.60 9.89 14.72
C ILE A 109 -11.69 10.46 13.80
N THR A 110 -11.51 10.39 12.48
CA THR A 110 -12.53 10.83 11.51
C THR A 110 -13.82 10.04 11.70
N HIS A 111 -13.73 8.72 11.89
CA HIS A 111 -14.90 7.90 12.16
C HIS A 111 -15.56 8.29 13.49
N LYS A 112 -14.79 8.49 14.58
CA LYS A 112 -15.32 8.95 15.87
C LYS A 112 -16.05 10.29 15.73
N ASN A 113 -15.42 11.28 15.11
CA ASN A 113 -16.04 12.59 14.89
C ASN A 113 -17.31 12.48 14.03
N SER A 114 -17.26 11.64 12.98
CA SER A 114 -18.45 11.35 12.18
C SER A 114 -19.52 10.57 12.94
N THR A 115 -19.17 9.71 13.91
CA THR A 115 -20.15 9.03 14.77
C THR A 115 -20.77 9.97 15.77
N TRP A 116 -20.02 10.94 16.32
CA TRP A 116 -20.59 11.99 17.18
C TRP A 116 -21.56 12.85 16.37
N SER A 117 -21.16 13.27 15.17
CA SER A 117 -22.04 14.05 14.28
C SER A 117 -23.22 13.25 13.73
N ARG A 118 -23.06 11.94 13.46
CA ARG A 118 -24.13 11.04 13.01
C ARG A 118 -25.07 10.59 14.13
N ALA A 119 -24.57 10.40 15.35
CA ALA A 119 -25.41 10.12 16.52
C ALA A 119 -26.34 11.31 16.81
N LEU A 120 -25.89 12.53 16.48
CA LEU A 120 -26.72 13.74 16.46
C LEU A 120 -27.69 13.81 15.25
N SER A 121 -27.57 12.95 14.22
CA SER A 121 -28.33 13.09 12.96
C SER A 121 -29.17 11.90 12.47
N ALA A 122 -28.97 10.65 12.94
CA ALA A 122 -29.75 9.48 12.47
C ALA A 122 -29.56 8.31 13.45
N ARG A 123 -30.57 7.62 14.01
CA ARG A 123 -31.87 7.20 13.48
C ARG A 123 -31.78 6.70 12.02
N SER A 124 -31.08 5.57 11.80
CA SER A 124 -31.43 4.47 10.87
C SER A 124 -30.23 3.55 10.58
N GLU A 125 -30.45 2.24 10.67
CA GLU A 125 -29.49 1.21 11.12
C GLU A 125 -28.76 0.37 10.04
N TYR A 126 -28.79 0.76 8.77
CA TYR A 126 -28.48 -0.19 7.68
C TYR A 126 -26.97 -0.46 7.42
N TRP A 127 -26.06 0.44 7.81
CA TRP A 127 -24.65 0.37 7.36
C TRP A 127 -23.69 -0.49 8.22
N ARG A 128 -24.15 -1.08 9.33
CA ARG A 128 -23.29 -1.80 10.28
C ARG A 128 -22.86 -3.21 9.84
N SER A 129 -23.53 -3.81 8.86
CA SER A 129 -23.32 -5.22 8.50
C SER A 129 -22.20 -5.45 7.47
N TYR A 130 -21.90 -4.47 6.60
CA TYR A 130 -20.95 -4.67 5.49
C TYR A 130 -19.46 -4.49 5.87
N ALA A 131 -19.16 -3.68 6.90
CA ALA A 131 -17.79 -3.24 7.20
C ALA A 131 -16.92 -4.25 8.00
N ARG A 132 -17.51 -5.35 8.51
CA ARG A 132 -16.78 -6.32 9.32
C ARG A 132 -16.08 -7.43 8.52
N SER A 133 -16.55 -7.75 7.31
CA SER A 133 -16.01 -8.90 6.55
C SER A 133 -14.69 -8.65 5.81
N CYS A 134 -14.27 -7.40 5.57
CA CYS A 134 -13.01 -7.10 4.86
C CYS A 134 -11.82 -6.80 5.79
N PHE A 135 -12.05 -6.61 7.09
CA PHE A 135 -11.05 -6.10 8.02
C PHE A 135 -10.04 -7.16 8.49
N PHE A 136 -10.45 -8.43 8.56
CA PHE A 136 -9.62 -9.52 9.10
C PHE A 136 -8.55 -10.02 8.10
N LEU A 137 -8.80 -9.90 6.80
CA LEU A 137 -7.88 -10.36 5.75
C LEU A 137 -6.67 -9.44 5.54
N PHE A 138 -6.77 -8.15 5.90
CA PHE A 138 -5.71 -7.17 5.66
C PHE A 138 -4.56 -7.26 6.66
N PHE A 139 -4.85 -7.54 7.92
CA PHE A 139 -3.83 -7.68 8.97
C PHE A 139 -2.99 -8.96 8.80
N PHE A 140 -3.62 -10.05 8.33
CA PHE A 140 -2.95 -11.32 8.06
C PHE A 140 -1.97 -11.23 6.86
N MET A 141 -2.27 -10.42 5.85
CA MET A 141 -1.39 -10.24 4.67
C MET A 141 -0.08 -9.53 5.00
N ILE A 142 -0.10 -8.53 5.88
CA ILE A 142 1.12 -7.82 6.29
C ILE A 142 2.03 -8.75 7.10
N PHE A 143 1.46 -9.56 8.00
CA PHE A 143 2.22 -10.55 8.76
C PHE A 143 2.84 -11.65 7.88
N PHE A 144 2.12 -12.13 6.86
CA PHE A 144 2.63 -13.15 5.92
C PHE A 144 3.75 -12.62 5.01
N LEU A 145 3.64 -11.38 4.53
CA LEU A 145 4.70 -10.67 3.79
C LEU A 145 5.99 -10.54 4.60
N ILE A 146 5.87 -10.18 5.88
CA ILE A 146 7.02 -10.06 6.79
C ILE A 146 7.71 -11.42 6.94
N ASN A 147 6.96 -12.50 7.15
CA ASN A 147 7.55 -13.84 7.32
C ASN A 147 8.19 -14.40 6.03
N ASN A 148 7.60 -14.17 4.86
CA ASN A 148 8.18 -14.64 3.60
C ASN A 148 9.45 -13.89 3.20
N VAL A 149 9.47 -12.55 3.33
CA VAL A 149 10.66 -11.74 2.99
C VAL A 149 11.82 -12.01 3.97
N ILE A 150 11.52 -12.34 5.24
CA ILE A 150 12.54 -12.75 6.22
C ILE A 150 13.06 -14.16 5.90
N ASN A 151 12.19 -15.12 5.53
CA ASN A 151 12.60 -16.49 5.21
C ASN A 151 13.46 -16.60 3.94
N GLU A 152 13.19 -15.81 2.90
CA GLU A 152 14.03 -15.77 1.69
C GLU A 152 15.42 -15.18 1.95
N ARG A 153 15.57 -14.26 2.92
CA ARG A 153 16.88 -13.70 3.29
C ARG A 153 17.70 -14.60 4.23
N ILE A 154 17.06 -15.37 5.11
CA ILE A 154 17.74 -16.35 5.97
C ILE A 154 18.33 -17.50 5.14
N THR A 155 17.67 -17.88 4.04
CA THR A 155 18.15 -18.92 3.12
C THR A 155 19.30 -18.43 2.23
N LEU A 156 19.26 -17.19 1.73
CA LEU A 156 20.36 -16.60 0.95
C LEU A 156 21.61 -16.31 1.79
N ASN A 157 21.47 -15.84 3.04
CA ASN A 157 22.61 -15.62 3.94
C ASN A 157 23.27 -16.93 4.41
N LYS A 158 22.54 -18.06 4.47
CA LYS A 158 23.15 -19.37 4.73
C LYS A 158 23.94 -19.91 3.53
N PHE A 159 23.63 -19.47 2.31
CA PHE A 159 24.33 -19.88 1.09
C PHE A 159 25.67 -19.13 0.93
N PHE A 160 25.76 -17.89 1.39
CA PHE A 160 26.98 -17.07 1.32
C PHE A 160 28.02 -17.33 2.41
N ILE A 161 27.67 -18.03 3.51
CA ILE A 161 28.58 -18.37 4.61
C ILE A 161 29.22 -19.77 4.40
N LYS A 162 28.85 -20.48 3.34
CA LYS A 162 29.29 -21.87 3.05
C LYS A 162 30.11 -22.02 1.76
N LEU A 163 30.55 -20.90 1.19
CA LEU A 163 31.54 -20.76 0.11
C LEU A 163 32.76 -20.02 0.66
#